data_AF-A0A370LAF9-F1
#
_entry.id   AF-A0A370LAF9-F1
#
_cell.length_a   1.000
_cell.length_b   1.000
_cell.length_c   1.000
_cell.angle_alpha   90.00
_cell.angle_beta   90.00
_cell.angle_gamma   90.00
#
_symmetry.space_group_name_H-M   'P 1'
#
loop_
_entity.id
_entity.type
_entity.pdbx_description
1 polymer ?
#
loop_
_entity_poly.entity_id
_entity_poly.type
_entity_poly.pdbx_seq_one_letter_code
_entity_poly.pdbx_strand_id
1 'polypeptide(L)' 'MAKQPEALATFAAAARKDGKKPDEIGLEATLETAPIPTDPAKKADAATKVLREGVLNTDQGADEAIDRLPDRTRDL' A
#
# COMPACT_ATOMS: atom_id res chain seq x y z
N MET A 1 -6.75 -29.08 -7.39
CA MET A 1 -5.58 -28.18 -7.55
C MET A 1 -5.65 -27.13 -6.45
N ALA A 2 -4.65 -27.09 -5.56
CA ALA A 2 -4.65 -26.20 -4.41
C ALA A 2 -4.64 -24.73 -4.88
N LYS A 3 -5.69 -23.99 -4.57
CA LYS A 3 -5.95 -22.64 -5.10
C LYS A 3 -5.41 -21.50 -4.21
N GLN A 4 -4.78 -21.84 -3.08
CA GLN A 4 -4.30 -20.89 -2.07
C GLN A 4 -3.05 -21.46 -1.35
N PRO A 5 -1.84 -21.28 -1.94
CA PRO A 5 -0.60 -21.73 -1.31
C PRO A 5 -0.34 -21.07 0.05
N GLU A 6 -0.85 -19.86 0.29
CA GLU A 6 -0.70 -19.11 1.53
C GLU A 6 -1.50 -19.73 2.69
N ALA A 7 -2.70 -20.27 2.39
CA ALA A 7 -3.53 -20.97 3.37
C ALA A 7 -2.86 -22.27 3.84
N LEU A 8 -2.19 -23.00 2.93
CA LEU A 8 -1.43 -24.20 3.25
C LEU A 8 -0.17 -23.88 4.06
N ALA A 9 0.54 -22.80 3.70
CA ALA A 9 1.70 -22.34 4.47
C ALA A 9 1.32 -21.97 5.91
N THR A 10 0.21 -21.23 6.07
CA THR A 10 -0.32 -20.85 7.39
C THR A 10 -0.75 -22.07 8.20
N PHE A 11 -1.44 -23.03 7.58
CA PHE A 11 -1.85 -24.27 8.22
C PHE A 11 -0.64 -25.10 8.70
N ALA A 12 0.37 -25.28 7.85
CA ALA A 12 1.59 -26.01 8.19
C ALA A 12 2.38 -25.33 9.31
N ALA A 13 2.43 -23.99 9.33
CA ALA A 13 3.09 -23.22 10.39
C ALA A 13 2.33 -23.33 11.73
N ALA A 14 0.99 -23.25 11.71
CA ALA A 14 0.16 -23.41 12.90
C ALA A 14 0.20 -24.84 13.48
N ALA A 15 0.24 -25.87 12.62
CA ALA A 15 0.38 -27.26 13.04
C ALA A 15 1.67 -27.54 13.83
N ARG A 16 2.74 -26.78 13.55
CA ARG A 16 4.02 -26.86 14.28
C ARG A 16 4.03 -26.07 15.60
N LYS A 17 2.98 -25.30 15.90
CA LYS A 17 2.83 -24.43 17.08
C LYS A 17 1.57 -24.80 17.89
N ASP A 18 1.30 -26.10 18.07
CA ASP A 18 0.14 -26.61 18.81
C ASP A 18 -1.22 -26.07 18.31
N GLY A 19 -1.34 -25.84 17.00
CA GLY A 19 -2.55 -25.30 16.39
C GLY A 19 -2.73 -23.78 16.58
N LYS A 20 -1.76 -23.09 17.19
CA LYS A 20 -1.77 -21.63 17.29
C LYS A 20 -1.13 -21.02 16.05
N LYS A 21 -1.84 -20.07 15.45
CA LYS A 21 -1.30 -19.24 14.36
C LYS A 21 -0.05 -18.51 14.88
N PRO A 22 1.09 -18.53 14.18
CA PRO A 22 2.24 -17.72 14.55
C PRO A 22 1.88 -16.24 14.58
N ASP A 23 2.35 -15.51 15.59
CA ASP A 23 2.07 -14.08 15.77
C ASP A 23 2.54 -13.23 14.57
N GLU A 24 3.60 -13.69 13.89
CA GLU A 24 4.18 -13.09 12.69
C GLU A 24 3.31 -13.27 11.43
N ILE A 25 2.39 -14.23 11.44
CA ILE A 25 1.48 -14.49 10.31
C ILE A 25 0.14 -13.86 10.68
N GLY A 26 -0.06 -12.60 10.32
CA GLY A 26 -1.22 -11.77 10.68
C GLY A 26 -1.87 -11.10 9.47
N LEU A 27 -3.05 -10.50 9.68
CA LEU A 27 -3.61 -9.47 8.76
C LEU A 27 -3.09 -8.08 9.14
N GLU A 28 -2.16 -8.01 10.08
CA GLU A 28 -1.54 -6.76 10.51
C GLU A 28 -0.57 -6.28 9.43
N ALA A 29 -0.52 -4.97 9.25
CA ALA A 29 0.32 -4.38 8.23
C ALA A 29 1.79 -4.40 8.68
N THR A 30 2.65 -4.95 7.85
CA THR A 30 4.11 -4.95 8.02
C THR A 30 4.69 -3.58 7.64
N LEU A 31 5.99 -3.33 7.84
CA LEU A 31 6.61 -2.05 7.41
C LEU A 31 6.43 -1.76 5.91
N GLU A 32 6.47 -2.82 5.10
CA GLU A 32 6.32 -2.77 3.65
C GLU A 32 4.87 -2.47 3.22
N THR A 33 3.88 -2.92 4.01
CA THR A 33 2.45 -2.86 3.67
C THR A 33 1.65 -1.88 4.52
N ALA A 34 2.25 -1.32 5.58
CA ALA A 34 1.66 -0.31 6.44
C ALA A 34 1.19 0.90 5.60
N PRO A 35 0.25 1.71 6.06
CA PRO A 35 0.02 3.01 5.42
C PRO A 35 1.26 3.91 5.61
N ILE A 36 1.61 4.68 4.58
CA ILE A 36 2.60 5.75 4.72
C ILE A 36 1.90 6.94 5.41
N PRO A 37 2.42 7.45 6.54
CA PRO A 37 1.85 8.63 7.19
C PRO A 37 1.86 9.83 6.24
N THR A 38 0.73 10.53 6.13
CA THR A 38 0.54 11.66 5.22
C THR A 38 -0.65 12.50 5.62
N ASP A 39 -0.71 13.72 5.11
CA ASP A 39 -1.89 14.58 5.18
C ASP A 39 -2.91 14.19 4.08
N PRO A 40 -4.15 13.79 4.43
CA PRO A 40 -5.19 13.48 3.45
C PRO A 40 -5.54 14.64 2.53
N ALA A 41 -5.46 15.89 3.01
CA ALA A 41 -5.79 17.07 2.20
C ALA A 41 -4.81 17.23 1.03
N LYS A 42 -3.52 16.97 1.25
CA LYS A 42 -2.50 17.00 0.19
C LYS A 42 -2.75 15.93 -0.88
N LYS A 43 -3.21 14.75 -0.48
CA LYS A 43 -3.59 13.68 -1.44
C LYS A 43 -4.78 14.09 -2.30
N ALA A 44 -5.79 14.71 -1.70
CA ALA A 44 -6.95 15.19 -2.42
C ALA A 44 -6.60 16.32 -3.43
N ASP A 45 -5.71 17.24 -3.04
CA ASP A 45 -5.23 18.30 -3.94
C ASP A 45 -4.47 17.72 -5.14
N ALA A 46 -3.50 16.83 -4.90
CA ALA A 46 -2.74 16.18 -5.97
C ALA A 46 -3.65 15.39 -6.92
N ALA A 47 -4.58 14.59 -6.38
CA ALA A 47 -5.54 13.84 -7.19
C ALA A 47 -6.44 14.77 -8.03
N THR A 48 -6.86 15.90 -7.46
CA THR A 48 -7.68 16.88 -8.18
C THR A 48 -6.92 17.48 -9.36
N LYS A 49 -5.63 17.78 -9.20
CA LYS A 49 -4.77 18.30 -10.28
C LYS A 49 -4.59 17.28 -11.39
N VAL A 50 -4.27 16.03 -11.07
CA VAL A 50 -4.15 14.92 -12.03
C VAL A 50 -5.43 14.76 -12.86
N LEU A 51 -6.58 14.70 -12.19
CA LEU A 51 -7.87 14.55 -12.87
C LEU A 51 -8.20 15.75 -13.74
N ARG A 52 -7.92 16.97 -13.26
CA ARG A 52 -8.16 18.20 -14.01
C ARG A 52 -7.28 18.31 -15.24
N GLU A 53 -5.99 18.02 -15.10
CA GLU A 53 -5.02 18.02 -16.19
C GLU A 53 -5.38 17.01 -17.28
N GLY A 54 -5.76 15.79 -16.92
CA GLY A 54 -6.22 14.78 -17.88
C GLY A 54 -7.49 15.20 -18.64
N VAL A 55 -8.36 16.02 -18.05
CA VAL A 55 -9.56 16.55 -18.71
C VAL A 55 -9.22 17.75 -19.60
N LEU A 56 -8.43 18.70 -19.10
CA LEU A 56 -8.13 19.94 -19.80
C LEU A 56 -7.02 19.80 -20.85
N ASN A 57 -6.21 18.74 -20.77
CA ASN A 57 -4.99 18.55 -21.57
C ASN A 57 -4.04 19.74 -21.46
N THR A 58 -3.97 20.35 -20.27
CA THR A 58 -3.08 21.46 -19.94
C THR A 58 -2.44 21.20 -18.59
N ASP A 59 -1.17 21.62 -18.45
CA ASP A 59 -0.42 21.51 -17.21
C ASP A 59 -1.17 22.19 -16.04
N GLN A 60 -1.40 21.43 -14.97
CA GLN A 60 -2.00 21.93 -13.71
C GLN A 60 -1.05 21.74 -12.51
N GLY A 61 0.22 21.44 -12.78
CA GLY A 61 1.22 21.11 -11.76
C GLY A 61 0.91 19.80 -11.04
N ALA A 62 0.37 18.82 -11.76
CA ALA A 62 0.02 17.51 -11.21
C ALA A 62 1.28 16.77 -10.73
N ASP A 63 2.34 16.79 -11.53
CA ASP A 63 3.61 16.11 -11.22
C ASP A 63 4.26 16.68 -9.96
N GLU A 64 4.36 18.01 -9.82
CA GLU A 64 4.94 18.62 -8.62
C GLU A 64 4.08 18.39 -7.37
N ALA A 65 2.76 18.25 -7.53
CA ALA A 65 1.88 17.91 -6.44
C ALA A 65 2.08 16.46 -5.98
N ILE A 66 2.30 15.53 -6.91
CA ILE A 66 2.66 14.14 -6.62
C ILE A 66 4.04 14.06 -5.95
N ASP A 67 5.02 14.82 -6.44
CA ASP A 67 6.39 14.85 -5.91
C ASP A 67 6.50 15.28 -4.45
N ARG A 68 5.51 16.03 -3.95
CA ARG A 68 5.46 16.45 -2.54
C ARG A 68 4.80 15.43 -1.63
N LEU A 69 4.17 14.39 -2.18
CA LEU A 69 3.58 13.32 -1.39
C LEU A 69 4.65 12.32 -0.98
N PRO A 70 4.51 11.72 0.22
CA PRO A 70 5.44 10.69 0.64
C PRO A 70 5.25 9.44 -0.21
N ASP A 71 6.36 8.93 -0.74
CA ASP A 71 6.40 7.79 -1.65
C ASP A 71 7.48 6.82 -1.17
N ARG A 72 7.13 5.53 -1.09
CA ARG A 72 8.05 4.44 -0.68
C ARG A 72 9.07 4.07 -1.75
N THR A 73 8.85 4.51 -2.98
CA THR A 73 9.66 4.17 -4.15
C THR A 73 10.62 5.29 -4.53
N ARG A 74 10.48 6.46 -3.89
CA ARG A 74 11.36 7.61 -4.06
C ARG A 74 12.35 7.61 -2.90
N ASP A 75 13.63 7.58 -3.25
CA ASP A 75 14.80 7.20 -2.43
C ASP A 75 14.98 5.68 -2.20
N LEU A 76 15.37 5.01 -3.30
CA LEU A 76 16.56 4.16 -3.44
C LEU A 76 17.43 4.70 -4.58
#